data_AF-A0A6A6ZZY6-F1
#
_entry.id   AF-A0A6A6ZZY6-F1
#
_cell.length_a   1.000
_cell.length_b   1.000
_cell.length_c   1.000
_cell.angle_alpha   90.00
_cell.angle_beta   90.00
_cell.angle_gamma   90.00
#
_symmetry.space_group_name_H-M   'P 1'
#
loop_
_entity.id
_entity.type
_entity.pdbx_description
1 polymer ?
#
loop_
_entity_poly.entity_id
_entity_poly.type
_entity_poly.pdbx_seq_one_letter_code
_entity_poly.pdbx_strand_id
1 'polypeptide(L)'
;MPAQQPQHRQHSTISPLTTCLLASFFLLALFPATFVSVLWFPYNYAFPAAIPRQSVTCTSPNVCSPAATMAWFQKPLTLPPKSRGSHLITPFILTSLPELRTIRTGLLHLFIQHTSCALSLNENFDPDVRADMSDALDRIVPEDKNGTGLYRHDDEGADDMPAHVKASLVGASVSVPITEGKLALGTWQGVWYLEFRDGRQQRRVLATVMGEKM
;
A
#
# COMPACT_ATOMS: atom_id res chain seq x y z
N MET A 1 -38.85 18.17 78.25
CA MET A 1 -38.81 17.47 76.95
C MET A 1 -37.43 17.71 76.34
N PRO A 2 -36.59 16.67 76.18
CA PRO A 2 -35.21 16.82 75.74
C PRO A 2 -35.13 17.07 74.22
N ALA A 3 -34.21 17.96 73.83
CA ALA A 3 -33.96 18.40 72.46
C ALA A 3 -33.29 17.31 71.62
N GLN A 4 -33.76 17.13 70.37
CA GLN A 4 -33.08 16.31 69.37
C GLN A 4 -31.77 16.97 68.95
N GLN A 5 -30.65 16.22 69.08
CA GLN A 5 -29.35 16.60 68.51
C GLN A 5 -29.36 16.43 66.98
N PRO A 6 -28.73 17.35 66.22
CA PRO A 6 -28.56 17.19 64.78
C PRO A 6 -27.43 16.20 64.47
N GLN A 7 -27.70 15.27 63.54
CA GLN A 7 -26.69 14.36 62.99
C GLN A 7 -25.62 15.16 62.22
N HIS A 8 -24.37 15.10 62.69
CA HIS A 8 -23.23 15.65 61.97
C HIS A 8 -22.89 14.76 60.77
N ARG A 9 -23.17 15.23 59.55
CA ARG A 9 -22.62 14.65 58.30
C ARG A 9 -21.12 14.94 58.26
N GLN A 10 -20.28 13.91 58.41
CA GLN A 10 -18.85 14.04 58.14
C GLN A 10 -18.63 14.04 56.63
N HIS A 11 -18.21 15.19 56.09
CA HIS A 11 -17.67 15.27 54.73
C HIS A 11 -16.19 14.88 54.78
N SER A 12 -15.86 13.71 54.24
CA SER A 12 -14.47 13.25 54.08
C SER A 12 -13.77 14.13 53.04
N THR A 13 -12.90 15.03 53.46
CA THR A 13 -12.06 15.81 52.56
C THR A 13 -10.77 15.03 52.24
N ILE A 14 -10.55 14.74 50.96
CA ILE A 14 -9.31 14.10 50.49
C ILE A 14 -8.15 15.08 50.68
N SER A 15 -7.04 14.62 51.26
CA SER A 15 -5.88 15.49 51.52
C SER A 15 -5.21 15.95 50.21
N PRO A 16 -4.65 17.17 50.16
CA PRO A 16 -3.96 17.67 48.97
C PRO A 16 -2.79 16.76 48.54
N LEU A 17 -2.13 16.10 49.50
CA LEU A 17 -1.08 15.11 49.21
C LEU A 17 -1.64 13.90 48.45
N THR A 18 -2.79 13.38 48.87
CA THR A 18 -3.47 12.27 48.20
C THR A 18 -3.91 12.66 46.79
N THR A 19 -4.42 13.88 46.62
CA THR A 19 -4.78 14.42 45.29
C THR A 19 -3.55 14.54 44.38
N CYS A 20 -2.42 15.03 44.88
CA CYS A 20 -1.17 15.09 44.11
C CYS A 20 -0.67 13.70 43.70
N LEU A 21 -0.65 12.73 44.61
CA LEU A 21 -0.20 11.36 44.32
C LEU A 21 -1.08 10.67 43.27
N LEU A 22 -2.41 10.84 43.37
CA LEU A 22 -3.35 10.32 42.38
C LEU A 22 -3.15 11.00 41.01
N ALA A 23 -2.99 12.32 40.98
CA ALA A 23 -2.74 13.06 39.75
C ALA A 23 -1.43 12.61 39.07
N SER A 24 -0.35 12.43 39.84
CA SER A 24 0.92 11.90 39.34
C SER A 24 0.78 10.48 38.82
N PHE A 25 0.05 9.60 39.51
CA PHE A 25 -0.21 8.25 39.05
C PHE A 25 -0.98 8.23 37.72
N PHE A 26 -2.04 9.05 37.59
CA PHE A 26 -2.80 9.17 36.34
C PHE A 26 -1.97 9.75 35.20
N LEU A 27 -1.12 10.74 35.46
CA LEU A 27 -0.19 11.30 34.46
C LEU A 27 0.79 10.24 33.93
N LEU A 28 1.33 9.39 34.81
CA LEU A 28 2.23 8.31 34.43
C LEU A 28 1.49 7.18 33.66
N ALA A 29 0.28 6.84 34.10
CA ALA A 29 -0.51 5.78 33.49
C ALA A 29 -1.09 6.16 32.12
N LEU A 30 -1.49 7.42 31.93
CA LEU A 30 -2.08 7.92 30.68
C LEU A 30 -1.02 8.31 29.65
N PHE A 31 0.22 8.60 30.08
CA PHE A 31 1.31 9.03 29.21
C PHE A 31 2.61 8.24 29.47
N PRO A 32 2.63 6.92 29.27
CA PRO A 32 3.83 6.10 29.52
C PRO A 32 5.05 6.56 28.70
N ALA A 33 4.83 7.14 27.52
CA ALA A 33 5.91 7.68 26.68
C ALA A 33 6.61 8.89 27.30
N THR A 34 5.91 9.75 28.05
CA THR A 34 6.54 10.91 28.70
C THR A 34 7.39 10.49 29.88
N PHE A 35 6.93 9.48 30.65
CA PHE A 35 7.72 8.89 31.73
C PHE A 35 9.03 8.29 31.23
N VAL A 36 8.97 7.47 30.17
CA VAL A 36 10.18 6.91 29.53
C VAL A 36 11.09 8.04 29.02
N SER A 37 10.54 9.07 28.36
CA SER A 37 11.33 10.18 27.85
C SER A 37 12.07 10.94 28.95
N VAL A 38 11.40 11.25 30.07
CA VAL A 38 12.01 11.97 31.19
C VAL A 38 13.08 11.14 31.89
N LEU A 39 12.83 9.84 32.11
CA LEU A 39 13.79 8.93 32.74
C LEU A 39 15.04 8.70 31.89
N TRP A 40 14.85 8.56 30.57
CA TRP A 40 15.96 8.31 29.64
C TRP A 40 16.63 9.59 29.13
N PHE A 41 16.08 10.77 29.42
CA PHE A 41 16.64 12.06 28.97
C PHE A 41 18.11 12.26 29.38
N PRO A 42 18.52 12.05 30.65
CA PRO A 42 19.92 12.22 31.05
C PRO A 42 20.86 11.26 30.32
N TYR A 43 20.40 10.03 30.09
CA TYR A 43 21.15 9.01 29.35
C TYR A 43 21.32 9.40 27.87
N ASN A 44 20.24 9.80 27.20
CA ASN A 44 20.28 10.24 25.79
C ASN A 44 21.08 11.54 25.61
N TYR A 45 21.11 12.40 26.63
CA TYR A 45 21.92 13.62 26.61
C TYR A 45 23.41 13.32 26.78
N ALA A 46 23.76 12.42 27.70
CA ALA A 46 25.15 12.00 27.92
C ALA A 46 25.69 11.10 26.80
N PHE A 47 24.80 10.31 26.17
CA PHE A 47 25.11 9.36 25.11
C PHE A 47 24.16 9.59 23.93
N PRO A 48 24.37 10.66 23.14
CA PRO A 48 23.59 10.88 21.94
C PRO A 48 23.76 9.69 21.00
N ALA A 49 22.66 9.27 20.38
CA ALA A 49 22.70 8.22 19.37
C ALA A 49 23.74 8.59 18.30
N ALA A 50 24.63 7.65 17.98
CA ALA A 50 25.61 7.86 16.93
C ALA A 50 24.89 8.22 15.63
N ILE A 51 25.31 9.32 14.99
CA ILE A 51 24.84 9.68 13.65
C ILE A 51 25.08 8.45 12.76
N PRO A 52 24.08 7.96 12.01
CA PRO A 52 24.29 6.83 11.13
C PRO A 52 25.45 7.16 10.19
N ARG A 53 26.56 6.44 10.34
CA ARG A 53 27.71 6.59 9.45
C ARG A 53 27.23 6.18 8.06
N GLN A 54 27.43 7.04 7.08
CA GLN A 54 27.23 6.65 5.68
C GLN A 54 28.15 5.46 5.40
N SER A 55 27.56 4.34 5.01
CA SER A 55 28.31 3.18 4.53
C SER A 55 29.08 3.58 3.28
N VAL A 56 30.37 3.26 3.25
CA VAL A 56 31.26 3.57 2.13
C VAL A 56 31.78 2.24 1.59
N THR A 57 31.73 2.06 0.27
CA THR A 57 32.31 0.90 -0.39
C THR A 57 33.63 1.32 -1.03
N CYS A 58 34.73 0.70 -0.62
CA CYS A 58 36.05 0.97 -1.19
C CYS A 58 36.45 -0.16 -2.15
N THR A 59 36.72 0.19 -3.41
CA THR A 59 37.24 -0.75 -4.43
C THR A 59 38.76 -0.82 -4.41
N SER A 60 39.42 0.15 -3.79
CA SER A 60 40.88 0.27 -3.59
C SER A 60 41.15 1.16 -2.36
N PRO A 61 42.33 1.08 -1.70
CA PRO A 61 42.65 1.89 -0.51
C PRO A 61 42.38 3.39 -0.63
N ASN A 62 42.44 3.93 -1.85
CA ASN A 62 42.22 5.36 -2.14
C ASN A 62 40.97 5.63 -2.98
N VAL A 63 40.16 4.62 -3.30
CA VAL A 63 38.94 4.75 -4.11
C VAL A 63 37.77 4.22 -3.30
N CYS A 64 37.09 5.15 -2.66
CA CYS A 64 35.93 4.90 -1.82
C CYS A 64 34.75 5.70 -2.38
N SER A 65 33.63 5.03 -2.61
CA SER A 65 32.38 5.64 -3.07
C SER A 65 31.29 5.44 -2.02
N PRO A 66 30.30 6.36 -1.93
CA PRO A 66 29.12 6.14 -1.12
C PRO A 66 28.53 4.76 -1.47
N ALA A 67 28.23 3.95 -0.46
CA ALA A 67 27.55 2.69 -0.71
C ALA A 67 26.17 2.97 -1.31
N ALA A 68 25.75 2.11 -2.24
CA ALA A 68 24.42 2.13 -2.83
C ALA A 68 23.36 2.26 -1.74
N THR A 69 22.59 3.36 -1.77
CA THR A 69 21.52 3.56 -0.81
C THR A 69 20.28 2.84 -1.33
N MET A 70 19.87 1.77 -0.65
CA MET A 70 18.66 1.05 -1.01
C MET A 70 17.42 1.84 -0.62
N ALA A 71 16.47 1.94 -1.54
CA ALA A 71 15.12 2.44 -1.31
C ALA A 71 14.14 1.27 -1.25
N TRP A 72 13.21 1.35 -0.29
CA TRP A 72 12.01 0.55 -0.29
C TRP A 72 10.84 1.46 0.06
N PHE A 73 9.80 1.49 -0.77
CA PHE A 73 8.56 2.15 -0.44
C PHE A 73 7.37 1.48 -1.10
N GLN A 74 6.20 1.71 -0.51
CA GLN A 74 4.93 1.26 -1.04
C GLN A 74 3.97 2.44 -1.18
N LYS A 75 3.19 2.45 -2.26
CA LYS A 75 2.18 3.48 -2.51
C LYS A 75 0.90 2.84 -3.02
N PRO A 76 -0.23 2.98 -2.32
CA PRO A 76 -1.52 2.57 -2.85
C PRO A 76 -1.94 3.53 -3.98
N LEU A 77 -2.40 2.96 -5.09
CA LEU A 77 -2.90 3.67 -6.26
C LEU A 77 -4.37 3.31 -6.47
N THR A 78 -5.23 4.31 -6.62
CA THR A 78 -6.64 4.12 -6.96
C THR A 78 -6.83 4.35 -8.45
N LEU A 79 -7.15 3.29 -9.19
CA LEU A 79 -7.40 3.38 -10.63
C LEU A 79 -8.72 4.12 -10.90
N PRO A 80 -8.80 4.93 -11.96
CA PRO A 80 -10.06 5.51 -12.41
C PRO A 80 -11.10 4.42 -12.69
N PRO A 81 -12.40 4.65 -12.39
CA PRO A 81 -13.43 3.64 -12.65
C PRO A 81 -13.57 3.33 -14.15
N LYS A 82 -13.38 2.06 -14.51
CA LYS A 82 -13.53 1.53 -15.87
C LYS A 82 -14.57 0.43 -15.89
N SER A 83 -15.28 0.33 -17.01
CA SER A 83 -16.05 -0.86 -17.37
C SER A 83 -15.13 -1.90 -18.02
N ARG A 84 -15.70 -3.05 -18.36
CA ARG A 84 -15.05 -4.14 -19.07
C ARG A 84 -14.12 -3.67 -20.19
N GLY A 85 -12.94 -4.27 -20.25
CA GLY A 85 -11.99 -4.12 -21.34
C GLY A 85 -10.54 -4.07 -20.87
N SER A 86 -9.64 -4.00 -21.85
CA SER A 86 -8.20 -3.87 -21.65
C SER A 86 -7.76 -2.40 -21.73
N HIS A 87 -7.25 -1.86 -20.62
CA HIS A 87 -6.91 -0.44 -20.48
C HIS A 87 -5.40 -0.26 -20.32
N LEU A 88 -4.78 0.57 -21.16
CA LEU A 88 -3.37 0.95 -20.98
C LEU A 88 -3.24 1.91 -19.79
N ILE A 89 -2.52 1.51 -18.74
CA ILE A 89 -2.36 2.30 -17.51
C ILE A 89 -0.93 2.77 -17.26
N THR A 90 0.04 2.47 -18.15
CA THR A 90 1.42 2.96 -18.03
C THR A 90 1.50 4.48 -17.77
N PRO A 91 0.78 5.36 -18.49
CA PRO A 91 0.85 6.80 -18.24
C PRO A 91 0.35 7.19 -16.85
N PHE A 92 -0.71 6.52 -16.37
CA PHE A 92 -1.27 6.73 -15.03
C PHE A 92 -0.26 6.34 -13.94
N ILE A 93 0.42 5.20 -14.11
CA ILE A 93 1.47 4.73 -13.18
C ILE A 93 2.61 5.74 -13.11
N LEU A 94 3.13 6.20 -14.25
CA LEU A 94 4.24 7.16 -14.31
C LEU A 94 3.88 8.50 -13.67
N THR A 95 2.64 8.95 -13.85
CA THR A 95 2.13 10.17 -13.22
C THR A 95 1.96 10.01 -11.71
N SER A 96 1.54 8.82 -11.27
CA SER A 96 1.25 8.53 -9.87
C SER A 96 2.51 8.18 -9.05
N LEU A 97 3.60 7.81 -9.71
CA LEU A 97 4.87 7.41 -9.08
C LEU A 97 6.06 8.26 -9.57
N PRO A 98 6.07 9.59 -9.33
CA PRO A 98 7.22 10.44 -9.68
C PRO A 98 8.52 10.00 -8.96
N GLU A 99 8.41 9.32 -7.82
CA GLU A 99 9.51 8.82 -7.00
C GLU A 99 10.36 7.76 -7.74
N LEU A 100 9.84 7.13 -8.80
CA LEU A 100 10.60 6.21 -9.66
C LEU A 100 11.86 6.90 -10.21
N ARG A 101 11.81 8.21 -10.45
CA ARG A 101 12.94 9.01 -10.95
C ARG A 101 14.12 9.06 -9.99
N THR A 102 13.95 8.65 -8.74
CA THR A 102 15.04 8.59 -7.74
C THR A 102 15.74 7.23 -7.69
N ILE A 103 15.27 6.25 -8.47
CA ILE A 103 15.77 4.88 -8.46
C ILE A 103 16.66 4.67 -9.68
N ARG A 104 17.92 4.31 -9.45
CA ARG A 104 18.90 4.01 -10.49
C ARG A 104 18.67 2.62 -11.08
N THR A 105 18.59 1.60 -10.24
CA THR A 105 18.34 0.21 -10.65
C THR A 105 17.42 -0.44 -9.64
N GLY A 106 16.31 -1.01 -10.08
CA GLY A 106 15.34 -1.58 -9.16
C GLY A 106 14.21 -2.35 -9.84
N LEU A 107 13.16 -2.59 -9.07
CA LEU A 107 11.95 -3.29 -9.49
C LEU A 107 10.74 -2.53 -8.99
N LEU A 108 9.78 -2.29 -9.90
CA LEU A 108 8.42 -1.89 -9.56
C LEU A 108 7.54 -3.15 -9.59
N HIS A 109 6.99 -3.53 -8.45
CA HIS A 109 5.97 -4.56 -8.36
C HIS A 109 4.59 -3.91 -8.19
N LEU A 110 3.64 -4.25 -9.06
CA LEU A 110 2.26 -3.79 -9.02
C LEU A 110 1.36 -4.97 -8.69
N PHE A 111 0.61 -4.87 -7.60
CA PHE A 111 -0.33 -5.91 -7.16
C PHE A 111 -1.75 -5.35 -7.08
N ILE A 112 -2.68 -5.89 -7.86
CA ILE A 112 -4.10 -5.50 -7.80
C ILE A 112 -4.78 -6.23 -6.64
N GLN A 113 -5.45 -5.48 -5.76
CA GLN A 113 -6.07 -6.03 -4.55
C GLN A 113 -7.52 -6.43 -4.79
N HIS A 114 -7.77 -7.18 -5.87
CA HIS A 114 -9.09 -7.55 -6.39
C HIS A 114 -9.02 -8.91 -7.06
N THR A 115 -10.13 -9.63 -7.08
CA THR A 115 -10.22 -11.03 -7.56
C THR A 115 -10.98 -11.19 -8.88
N SER A 116 -11.54 -10.10 -9.41
CA SER A 116 -12.38 -10.07 -10.62
C SER A 116 -11.79 -9.15 -11.72
N CYS A 117 -10.51 -8.80 -11.61
CA CYS A 117 -9.76 -8.01 -12.58
C CYS A 117 -8.28 -8.36 -12.48
N ALA A 118 -7.48 -7.96 -13.48
CA ALA A 118 -6.09 -8.40 -13.60
C ALA A 118 -5.14 -7.30 -14.07
N LEU A 119 -3.84 -7.57 -13.95
CA LEU A 119 -2.76 -6.79 -14.53
C LEU A 119 -1.98 -7.64 -15.54
N SER A 120 -1.57 -7.04 -16.65
CA SER A 120 -0.77 -7.73 -17.67
C SER A 120 0.23 -6.78 -18.34
N LEU A 121 1.19 -7.34 -19.08
CA LEU A 121 2.10 -6.62 -19.96
C LEU A 121 1.82 -7.03 -21.40
N ASN A 122 1.48 -6.07 -22.24
CA ASN A 122 1.21 -6.32 -23.66
C ASN A 122 1.38 -5.03 -24.47
N GLU A 123 0.99 -5.02 -25.74
CA GLU A 123 1.22 -3.95 -26.69
C GLU A 123 0.69 -2.57 -26.21
N ASN A 124 1.46 -1.50 -26.39
CA ASN A 124 1.10 -0.15 -25.94
C ASN A 124 0.69 0.80 -27.08
N PHE A 125 0.68 0.34 -28.33
CA PHE A 125 0.51 1.18 -29.51
C PHE A 125 -0.88 1.02 -30.13
N ASP A 126 -1.21 -0.17 -30.64
CA ASP A 126 -2.47 -0.40 -31.34
C ASP A 126 -3.65 -0.61 -30.35
N PRO A 127 -4.70 0.24 -30.37
CA PRO A 127 -5.89 0.02 -29.56
C PRO A 127 -6.66 -1.25 -29.93
N ASP A 128 -6.55 -1.76 -31.16
CA ASP A 128 -7.29 -2.95 -31.61
C ASP A 128 -6.77 -4.21 -30.90
N VAL A 129 -5.47 -4.28 -30.59
CA VAL A 129 -4.88 -5.36 -29.79
C VAL A 129 -5.51 -5.45 -28.39
N ARG A 130 -5.95 -4.32 -27.81
CA ARG A 130 -6.68 -4.29 -26.53
C ARG A 130 -8.14 -4.74 -26.68
N ALA A 131 -8.78 -4.40 -27.80
CA ALA A 131 -10.13 -4.88 -28.09
C ALA A 131 -10.13 -6.40 -28.35
N ASP A 132 -9.26 -6.87 -29.23
CA ASP A 132 -9.12 -8.29 -29.59
C ASP A 132 -8.78 -9.16 -28.38
N MET A 133 -7.89 -8.69 -27.49
CA MET A 133 -7.59 -9.42 -26.26
C MET A 133 -8.81 -9.54 -25.33
N SER A 134 -9.63 -8.49 -25.24
CA SER A 134 -10.85 -8.50 -24.44
C SER A 134 -11.86 -9.51 -25.02
N ASP A 135 -12.05 -9.47 -26.34
CA ASP A 135 -12.92 -10.41 -27.05
C ASP A 135 -12.41 -11.86 -26.95
N ALA A 136 -11.08 -12.07 -27.04
CA ALA A 136 -10.48 -13.39 -26.90
C ALA A 136 -10.73 -13.97 -25.51
N LEU A 137 -10.55 -13.18 -24.45
CA LEU A 137 -10.85 -13.59 -23.08
C LEU A 137 -12.34 -13.92 -22.89
N ASP A 138 -13.24 -13.16 -23.51
CA ASP A 138 -14.68 -13.43 -23.50
C ASP A 138 -15.05 -14.74 -24.22
N ARG A 139 -14.29 -15.13 -25.25
CA ARG A 139 -14.45 -16.44 -25.91
C ARG A 139 -13.88 -17.60 -25.10
N ILE A 140 -12.75 -17.38 -24.41
CA ILE A 140 -12.09 -18.41 -23.59
C ILE A 140 -12.90 -18.68 -22.30
N VAL A 141 -13.42 -17.63 -21.69
CA VAL A 141 -14.24 -17.69 -20.48
C VAL A 141 -15.56 -16.97 -20.75
N PRO A 142 -16.53 -17.65 -21.39
CA PRO A 142 -17.82 -17.07 -21.71
C PRO A 142 -18.64 -16.85 -20.44
N GLU A 143 -19.53 -15.86 -20.50
CA GLU A 143 -20.60 -15.68 -19.51
C GLU A 143 -21.72 -16.69 -19.69
N ASP A 144 -22.47 -16.94 -18.62
CA ASP A 144 -23.69 -17.72 -18.67
C ASP A 144 -24.93 -16.87 -19.03
N LYS A 145 -24.93 -16.27 -20.23
CA LYS A 145 -25.99 -15.32 -20.65
C LYS A 145 -27.39 -15.93 -20.70
N ASN A 146 -27.49 -17.25 -20.86
CA ASN A 146 -28.76 -17.96 -21.01
C ASN A 146 -29.20 -18.69 -19.73
N GLY A 147 -28.47 -18.54 -18.61
CA GLY A 147 -28.78 -19.24 -17.36
C GLY A 147 -28.69 -20.76 -17.48
N THR A 148 -27.74 -21.26 -18.27
CA THR A 148 -27.51 -22.69 -18.52
C THR A 148 -26.92 -23.44 -17.32
N GLY A 149 -26.50 -22.71 -16.27
CA GLY A 149 -25.80 -23.26 -15.13
C GLY A 149 -24.32 -23.52 -15.41
N LEU A 150 -23.71 -22.76 -16.34
CA LEU A 150 -22.30 -22.93 -16.73
C LEU A 150 -21.38 -22.71 -15.52
N TYR A 151 -21.73 -21.76 -14.66
CA TYR A 151 -21.05 -21.51 -13.39
C TYR A 151 -22.01 -21.68 -12.23
N ARG A 152 -21.44 -22.11 -11.09
CA ARG A 152 -22.19 -22.23 -9.82
C ARG A 152 -22.25 -20.94 -9.02
N HIS A 153 -21.35 -20.00 -9.31
CA HIS A 153 -21.24 -18.73 -8.61
C HIS A 153 -21.65 -17.62 -9.57
N ASP A 154 -22.61 -16.81 -9.14
CA ASP A 154 -23.20 -15.69 -9.89
C ASP A 154 -23.79 -14.65 -8.94
N ASP A 155 -23.29 -14.59 -7.70
CA ASP A 155 -23.85 -13.78 -6.61
C ASP A 155 -23.94 -12.29 -6.97
N GLU A 156 -23.01 -11.80 -7.80
CA GLU A 156 -22.98 -10.42 -8.29
C GLU A 156 -23.42 -10.28 -9.77
N GLY A 157 -23.98 -11.33 -10.38
CA GLY A 157 -24.47 -11.34 -11.76
C GLY A 157 -23.72 -12.28 -12.71
N ALA A 158 -24.19 -12.35 -13.96
CA ALA A 158 -23.70 -13.33 -14.95
C ALA A 158 -22.22 -13.14 -15.35
N ASP A 159 -21.64 -11.96 -15.10
CA ASP A 159 -20.25 -11.62 -15.37
C ASP A 159 -19.30 -11.90 -14.19
N ASP A 160 -19.83 -12.35 -13.05
CA ASP A 160 -19.09 -12.50 -11.80
C ASP A 160 -18.06 -13.64 -11.83
N MET A 161 -18.50 -14.89 -11.91
CA MET A 161 -17.57 -16.02 -12.00
C MET A 161 -16.65 -15.97 -13.23
N PRO A 162 -17.10 -15.59 -14.44
CA PRO A 162 -16.20 -15.37 -15.57
C PRO A 162 -15.06 -14.40 -15.26
N ALA A 163 -15.35 -13.31 -14.53
CA ALA A 163 -14.32 -12.35 -14.13
C ALA A 163 -13.29 -12.96 -13.17
N HIS A 164 -13.73 -13.80 -12.23
CA HIS A 164 -12.83 -14.55 -11.35
C HIS A 164 -11.92 -15.54 -12.10
N VAL A 165 -12.47 -16.27 -13.07
CA VAL A 165 -11.68 -17.20 -13.89
C VAL A 165 -10.66 -16.42 -14.74
N LYS A 166 -11.07 -15.36 -15.44
CA LYS A 166 -10.17 -14.51 -16.24
C LYS A 166 -9.06 -13.90 -15.38
N ALA A 167 -9.39 -13.41 -14.18
CA ALA A 167 -8.41 -12.87 -13.25
C ALA A 167 -7.39 -13.92 -12.79
N SER A 168 -7.84 -15.14 -12.54
CA SER A 168 -6.96 -16.26 -12.15
C SER A 168 -6.05 -16.71 -13.30
N LEU A 169 -6.54 -16.68 -14.54
CA LEU A 169 -5.77 -17.04 -15.73
C LEU A 169 -4.69 -16.01 -16.07
N VAL A 170 -4.99 -14.72 -15.93
CA VAL A 170 -4.04 -13.65 -16.25
C VAL A 170 -3.08 -13.37 -15.09
N GLY A 171 -3.60 -13.28 -13.87
CA GLY A 171 -2.84 -12.97 -12.67
C GLY A 171 -3.07 -11.57 -12.12
N ALA A 172 -2.81 -11.43 -10.81
CA ALA A 172 -3.08 -10.20 -10.05
C ALA A 172 -1.90 -9.20 -10.05
N SER A 173 -0.76 -9.53 -10.67
CA SER A 173 0.43 -8.69 -10.54
C SER A 173 1.35 -8.71 -11.74
N VAL A 174 2.06 -7.59 -11.91
CA VAL A 174 3.19 -7.48 -12.84
C VAL A 174 4.39 -6.88 -12.11
N SER A 175 5.59 -7.30 -12.49
CA SER A 175 6.85 -6.75 -11.99
C SER A 175 7.64 -6.20 -13.17
N VAL A 176 8.01 -4.91 -13.11
CA VAL A 176 8.69 -4.19 -14.18
C VAL A 176 10.03 -3.67 -13.67
N PRO A 177 11.16 -3.99 -14.33
CA PRO A 177 12.45 -3.46 -13.93
C PRO A 177 12.50 -1.93 -14.07
N ILE A 178 13.30 -1.28 -13.22
CA ILE A 178 13.57 0.15 -13.24
C ILE A 178 15.03 0.34 -13.62
N THR A 179 15.30 1.21 -14.58
CA THR A 179 16.65 1.60 -15.01
C THR A 179 16.69 3.10 -15.23
N GLU A 180 17.62 3.77 -14.56
CA GLU A 180 17.86 5.22 -14.64
C GLU A 180 16.56 6.03 -14.52
N GLY A 181 15.76 5.68 -13.50
CA GLY A 181 14.53 6.38 -13.15
C GLY A 181 13.33 6.09 -14.06
N LYS A 182 13.45 5.12 -14.99
CA LYS A 182 12.44 4.77 -15.98
C LYS A 182 12.05 3.30 -15.87
N LEU A 183 10.81 2.99 -16.23
CA LEU A 183 10.39 1.61 -16.42
C LEU A 183 11.11 1.03 -17.65
N ALA A 184 11.87 -0.04 -17.47
CA ALA A 184 12.62 -0.72 -18.52
C ALA A 184 11.70 -1.70 -19.29
N LEU A 185 10.64 -1.15 -19.88
CA LEU A 185 9.73 -1.88 -20.76
C LEU A 185 10.34 -2.02 -22.16
N GLY A 186 10.00 -3.09 -22.87
CA GLY A 186 10.25 -3.17 -24.31
C GLY A 186 9.50 -2.07 -25.08
N THR A 187 9.94 -1.75 -26.30
CA THR A 187 9.38 -0.66 -27.13
C THR A 187 7.85 -0.69 -27.19
N TRP A 188 7.29 -1.88 -27.41
CA TRP A 188 5.86 -2.09 -27.52
C TRP A 188 5.19 -2.50 -26.21
N GLN A 189 5.93 -2.69 -25.11
CA GLN A 189 5.31 -3.13 -23.87
C GLN A 189 4.69 -1.97 -23.09
N GLY A 190 3.51 -2.23 -22.54
CA GLY A 190 2.81 -1.36 -21.62
C GLY A 190 2.12 -2.17 -20.52
N VAL A 191 1.93 -1.53 -19.37
CA VAL A 191 1.16 -2.10 -18.27
C VAL A 191 -0.32 -1.91 -18.56
N TRP A 192 -1.04 -3.02 -18.61
CA TRP A 192 -2.46 -3.08 -18.83
C TRP A 192 -3.21 -3.36 -17.52
N TYR A 193 -4.38 -2.75 -17.41
CA TYR A 193 -5.41 -3.06 -16.44
C TYR A 193 -6.58 -3.68 -17.17
N LEU A 194 -6.92 -4.91 -16.79
CA LEU A 194 -7.99 -5.70 -17.40
C LEU A 194 -9.18 -5.69 -16.45
N GLU A 195 -10.23 -4.96 -16.80
CA GLU A 195 -11.51 -5.03 -16.11
C GLU A 195 -12.38 -6.08 -16.80
N PHE A 196 -12.95 -6.99 -16.03
CA PHE A 196 -13.80 -8.07 -16.56
C PHE A 196 -15.28 -7.85 -16.26
N ARG A 197 -15.60 -7.02 -15.26
CA ARG A 197 -16.98 -6.68 -14.92
C ARG A 197 -17.54 -5.61 -15.87
N ASP A 198 -18.82 -5.71 -16.19
CA ASP A 198 -19.51 -4.76 -17.08
C ASP A 198 -19.69 -3.39 -16.42
N GLY A 199 -20.00 -3.40 -15.13
CA GLY A 199 -20.12 -2.20 -14.31
C GLY A 199 -18.81 -1.41 -14.24
N ARG A 200 -18.92 -0.08 -14.04
CA ARG A 200 -17.74 0.77 -13.82
C ARG A 200 -17.21 0.57 -12.41
N GLN A 201 -16.18 -0.27 -12.27
CA GLN A 201 -15.61 -0.60 -10.97
C GLN A 201 -14.39 0.27 -10.67
N GLN A 202 -14.25 0.70 -9.41
CA GLN A 202 -13.03 1.34 -8.92
C GLN A 202 -12.09 0.28 -8.33
N ARG A 203 -10.84 0.26 -8.78
CA ARG A 203 -9.85 -0.73 -8.33
C ARG A 203 -8.67 -0.09 -7.63
N ARG A 204 -7.99 -0.90 -6.81
CA ARG A 204 -6.82 -0.51 -6.02
C ARG A 204 -5.64 -1.37 -6.42
N VAL A 205 -4.51 -0.72 -6.67
CA VAL A 205 -3.22 -1.36 -6.97
C VAL A 205 -2.22 -0.90 -5.93
N LEU A 206 -1.50 -1.84 -5.32
CA LEU A 206 -0.38 -1.54 -4.44
C LEU A 206 0.90 -1.53 -5.29
N ALA A 207 1.53 -0.36 -5.41
CA ALA A 207 2.86 -0.24 -6.01
C ALA A 207 3.91 -0.42 -4.92
N THR A 208 4.83 -1.37 -5.11
CA THR A 208 6.01 -1.57 -4.28
C THR A 208 7.24 -1.31 -5.12
N VAL A 209 8.11 -0.40 -4.68
CA VAL A 209 9.35 -0.07 -5.36
C VAL A 209 10.51 -0.45 -4.45
N MET A 210 11.44 -1.20 -5.02
CA MET A 210 12.67 -1.63 -4.35
C MET A 210 13.86 -1.45 -5.29
N GLY A 211 14.96 -0.84 -4.83
CA GLY A 211 16.14 -0.64 -5.68
C GLY A 211 17.19 0.28 -5.09
N GLU A 212 18.28 0.44 -5.81
CA GLU A 212 19.34 1.40 -5.53
C GLU A 212 18.88 2.81 -5.94
N LYS A 213 19.09 3.80 -5.06
CA LYS A 213 18.86 5.22 -5.37
C LYS A 213 19.95 5.79 -6.29
N MET A 214 19.59 6.83 -7.05
CA MET A 214 20.53 7.65 -7.82
C MET A 214 21.52 8.40 -6.94
#